data_AF-A0A937EU29-F1
#
_entry.id   AF-A0A937EU29-F1
#
_cell.length_a   1.000
_cell.length_b   1.000
_cell.length_c   1.000
_cell.angle_alpha   90.00
_cell.angle_beta   90.00
_cell.angle_gamma   90.00
#
_symmetry.space_group_name_H-M   'P 1'
#
loop_
_entity.id
_entity.type
_entity.pdbx_description
1 polymer ?
#
loop_
_entity_poly.entity_id
_entity_poly.type
_entity_poly.pdbx_seq_one_letter_code
_entity_poly.pdbx_strand_id
1 'polypeptide(L)'
;MSVSDRPEPFTQLPWQDPIVIQHSQRLLRSFQHWTGRPLLVVDGSPIAIAEPLFTAPFVLVSHGTEVDPILNYGNQQALQLWEMDWQQLTQTPSRLTAEPISQETRNHLLAQVQTQGYVSGYEGIRISSTGRRFRISNVVVWDVLDENNDRCGQAATFDRWEFI
;
A
#
# COMPACT_ATOMS: atom_id res chain seq x y z
N MET A 1 -14.19 -47.29 -2.66
CA MET A 1 -14.42 -45.86 -2.99
C MET A 1 -15.00 -45.21 -1.75
N SER A 2 -14.30 -44.24 -1.17
CA SER A 2 -14.89 -43.03 -0.62
C SER A 2 -13.75 -42.06 -0.40
N VAL A 3 -13.84 -40.95 -1.13
CA VAL A 3 -12.87 -39.87 -1.17
C VAL A 3 -12.93 -39.15 0.16
N SER A 4 -11.75 -38.88 0.68
CA SER A 4 -11.44 -38.03 1.82
C SER A 4 -12.13 -36.67 1.77
N ASP A 5 -12.98 -36.39 2.75
CA ASP A 5 -13.28 -35.02 3.21
C ASP A 5 -12.00 -34.46 3.85
N ARG A 6 -11.15 -33.82 3.05
CA ARG A 6 -10.25 -32.79 3.58
C ARG A 6 -11.03 -31.48 3.54
N PRO A 7 -11.19 -30.75 4.65
CA PRO A 7 -11.65 -29.38 4.57
C PRO A 7 -10.65 -28.62 3.70
N GLU A 8 -11.12 -28.05 2.59
CA GLU A 8 -10.39 -27.04 1.83
C GLU A 8 -9.90 -25.98 2.83
N PRO A 9 -8.61 -25.59 2.82
CA PRO A 9 -8.15 -24.54 3.71
C PRO A 9 -8.94 -23.28 3.37
N PHE A 10 -9.74 -22.79 4.32
CA PHE A 10 -10.36 -21.47 4.23
C PHE A 10 -9.22 -20.48 3.97
N THR A 11 -9.06 -20.07 2.73
CA THR A 11 -8.04 -19.08 2.37
C THR A 11 -8.62 -17.75 2.81
N GLN A 12 -8.41 -17.41 4.08
CA GLN A 12 -8.83 -16.13 4.63
C GLN A 12 -8.21 -15.03 3.78
N LEU A 13 -9.06 -14.18 3.20
CA LEU A 13 -8.59 -13.09 2.36
C LEU A 13 -7.82 -12.10 3.25
N PRO A 14 -6.76 -11.43 2.75
CA PRO A 14 -5.93 -10.58 3.59
C PRO A 14 -6.70 -9.52 4.37
N TRP A 15 -7.74 -8.93 3.76
CA TRP A 15 -8.56 -7.89 4.38
C TRP A 15 -9.45 -8.39 5.53
N GLN A 16 -9.52 -9.70 5.77
CA GLN A 16 -10.24 -10.30 6.90
C GLN A 16 -9.33 -10.53 8.11
N ASP A 17 -8.01 -10.33 7.98
CA ASP A 17 -7.08 -10.42 9.10
C ASP A 17 -7.27 -9.20 10.03
N PRO A 18 -7.45 -9.40 11.36
CA PRO A 18 -7.57 -8.31 12.33
C PRO A 18 -6.48 -7.23 12.24
N ILE A 19 -5.23 -7.62 11.94
CA ILE A 19 -4.10 -6.70 11.78
C ILE A 19 -4.32 -5.83 10.53
N VAL A 20 -4.74 -6.43 9.43
CA VAL A 20 -5.00 -5.73 8.16
C VAL A 20 -6.23 -4.84 8.26
N ILE A 21 -7.26 -5.26 8.99
CA ILE A 21 -8.45 -4.46 9.29
C ILE A 21 -8.06 -3.20 10.04
N GLN A 22 -7.29 -3.34 11.12
CA GLN A 22 -6.79 -2.20 11.90
C GLN A 22 -5.92 -1.29 11.02
N HIS A 23 -4.99 -1.88 10.26
CA HIS A 23 -4.08 -1.11 9.41
C HIS A 23 -4.82 -0.35 8.29
N SER A 24 -5.90 -0.92 7.75
CA SER A 24 -6.78 -0.25 6.77
C SER A 24 -7.37 1.04 7.35
N GLN A 25 -7.77 1.04 8.63
CA GLN A 25 -8.22 2.25 9.32
C GLN A 25 -7.11 3.28 9.44
N ARG A 26 -5.89 2.86 9.81
CA ARG A 26 -4.73 3.76 9.92
C ARG A 26 -4.39 4.40 8.59
N LEU A 27 -4.42 3.65 7.49
CA LEU A 27 -4.15 4.16 6.14
C LEU A 27 -5.12 5.27 5.76
N LEU A 28 -6.43 5.03 5.93
CA LEU A 28 -7.48 6.01 5.60
C LEU A 28 -7.44 7.24 6.52
N ARG A 29 -7.35 7.03 7.84
CA ARG A 29 -7.30 8.10 8.84
C ARG A 29 -6.09 9.01 8.60
N SER A 30 -4.92 8.42 8.36
CA SER A 30 -3.68 9.18 8.13
C SER A 30 -3.73 9.97 6.83
N PHE A 31 -4.27 9.38 5.76
CA PHE A 31 -4.44 10.10 4.50
C PHE A 31 -5.35 11.32 4.67
N GLN A 32 -6.48 11.16 5.37
CA GLN A 32 -7.40 12.26 5.63
C GLN A 32 -6.80 13.31 6.56
N HIS A 33 -6.03 12.89 7.58
CA HIS A 33 -5.33 13.80 8.48
C HIS A 33 -4.38 14.73 7.73
N TRP A 34 -3.56 14.20 6.83
CA TRP A 34 -2.56 14.98 6.10
C TRP A 34 -3.13 15.78 4.92
N THR A 35 -4.08 15.22 4.18
CA THR A 35 -4.58 15.83 2.93
C THR A 35 -5.87 16.61 3.11
N GLY A 36 -6.56 16.47 4.25
CA GLY A 36 -7.88 17.06 4.51
C GLY A 36 -9.03 16.45 3.70
N ARG A 37 -8.77 15.44 2.86
CA ARG A 37 -9.77 14.77 2.02
C ARG A 37 -9.74 13.25 2.22
N PRO A 38 -10.87 12.54 2.09
CA PRO A 38 -10.87 11.09 2.20
C PRO A 38 -10.17 10.45 0.99
N LEU A 39 -9.41 9.38 1.22
CA LEU A 39 -8.85 8.54 0.14
C LEU A 39 -9.96 7.73 -0.54
N LEU A 40 -10.87 7.18 0.28
CA LEU A 40 -12.02 6.40 -0.14
C LEU A 40 -13.18 6.75 0.79
N VAL A 41 -14.37 6.97 0.23
CA VAL A 41 -15.59 7.25 1.00
C VAL A 41 -16.26 5.91 1.32
N VAL A 42 -16.15 5.48 2.57
CA VAL A 42 -16.66 4.21 3.10
C VAL A 42 -17.19 4.44 4.50
N ASP A 43 -18.22 3.70 4.88
CA ASP A 43 -18.82 3.71 6.21
C ASP A 43 -19.06 2.27 6.73
N GLY A 44 -19.38 2.17 8.01
CA GLY A 44 -19.67 0.89 8.66
C GLY A 44 -18.58 0.39 9.59
N SER A 45 -18.57 -0.92 9.82
CA SER A 45 -17.62 -1.58 10.72
C SER A 45 -16.21 -1.62 10.12
N PRO A 46 -15.15 -1.80 10.92
CA PRO A 46 -13.78 -1.88 10.40
C PRO A 46 -13.58 -2.91 9.29
N ILE A 47 -14.26 -4.07 9.36
CA ILE A 47 -14.24 -5.09 8.31
C ILE A 47 -14.96 -4.63 7.04
N ALA A 48 -16.10 -3.94 7.17
CA ALA A 48 -16.86 -3.39 6.04
C ALA A 48 -16.09 -2.27 5.31
N ILE A 49 -15.10 -1.66 5.98
CA ILE A 49 -14.17 -0.69 5.39
C ILE A 49 -12.97 -1.36 4.73
N ALA A 50 -12.45 -2.45 5.32
CA ALA A 50 -11.25 -3.12 4.85
C ALA A 50 -11.42 -3.75 3.45
N GLU A 51 -12.57 -4.37 3.18
CA GLU A 51 -12.86 -5.00 1.89
C GLU A 51 -12.90 -4.01 0.71
N PRO A 52 -13.66 -2.90 0.77
CA PRO A 52 -13.65 -1.88 -0.28
C PRO A 52 -12.27 -1.25 -0.49
N LEU A 53 -11.49 -1.03 0.58
CA LEU A 53 -10.13 -0.51 0.44
C LEU A 53 -9.22 -1.50 -0.30
N PHE A 54 -9.34 -2.79 0.02
CA PHE A 54 -8.55 -3.85 -0.61
C PHE A 54 -8.91 -4.03 -2.09
N THR A 55 -10.16 -3.81 -2.48
CA THR A 55 -10.65 -3.96 -3.86
C THR A 55 -10.75 -2.65 -4.64
N ALA A 56 -10.27 -1.54 -4.05
CA ALA A 56 -10.36 -0.21 -4.65
C ALA A 56 -9.65 -0.11 -6.03
N PRO A 57 -10.17 0.70 -6.97
CA PRO A 57 -9.68 0.79 -8.35
C PRO A 57 -8.44 1.69 -8.50
N PHE A 58 -7.56 1.70 -7.50
CA PHE A 58 -6.28 2.40 -7.50
C PHE A 58 -5.26 1.53 -6.79
N VAL A 59 -3.97 1.79 -6.96
CA VAL A 59 -2.93 1.10 -6.18
C VAL A 59 -2.83 1.71 -4.80
N LEU A 60 -2.74 0.87 -3.78
CA LEU A 60 -2.38 1.25 -2.41
C LEU A 60 -1.35 0.26 -1.85
N VAL A 61 -0.23 0.78 -1.36
CA VAL A 61 0.81 0.01 -0.67
C VAL A 61 1.30 0.74 0.58
N SER A 62 1.83 0.01 1.56
CA SER A 62 2.53 0.60 2.71
C SER A 62 3.64 -0.28 3.25
N HIS A 63 4.50 0.30 4.08
CA HIS A 63 5.55 -0.37 4.83
C HIS A 63 5.73 0.24 6.23
N GLY A 64 6.49 -0.43 7.08
CA GLY A 64 6.82 0.01 8.44
C GLY A 64 7.94 1.07 8.49
N THR A 65 8.54 1.21 9.67
CA THR A 65 9.60 2.18 9.99
C THR A 65 10.99 1.53 10.11
N GLU A 66 11.14 0.29 9.66
CA GLU A 66 12.41 -0.42 9.68
C GLU A 66 13.47 0.30 8.83
N VAL A 67 14.76 -0.01 9.05
CA VAL A 67 15.86 0.60 8.29
C VAL A 67 15.81 0.20 6.80
N ASP A 68 15.42 -1.04 6.50
CA ASP A 68 15.06 -1.52 5.16
C ASP A 68 13.58 -1.95 5.19
N PRO A 69 12.62 -1.02 4.99
CA PRO A 69 11.20 -1.28 5.22
C PRO A 69 10.66 -2.40 4.35
N ILE A 70 9.95 -3.32 4.98
CA ILE A 70 9.23 -4.41 4.31
C ILE A 70 7.79 -3.97 4.08
N LEU A 71 7.25 -4.26 2.91
CA LEU A 71 5.84 -3.98 2.62
C LEU A 71 4.96 -4.74 3.63
N ASN A 72 3.96 -4.07 4.18
CA ASN A 72 3.03 -4.64 5.16
C ASN A 72 1.57 -4.57 4.69
N TYR A 73 1.33 -3.98 3.52
CA TYR A 73 0.03 -3.92 2.87
C TYR A 73 0.19 -3.69 1.37
N GLY A 74 -0.62 -4.37 0.58
CA GLY A 74 -0.87 -4.04 -0.82
C GLY A 74 -2.29 -4.45 -1.19
N ASN A 75 -3.06 -3.53 -1.77
CA ASN A 75 -4.41 -3.85 -2.21
C ASN A 75 -4.40 -4.72 -3.47
N GLN A 76 -5.56 -5.21 -3.91
CA GLN A 76 -5.67 -6.12 -5.04
C GLN A 76 -5.02 -5.58 -6.32
N GLN A 77 -5.16 -4.28 -6.59
CA GLN A 77 -4.54 -3.65 -7.75
C GLN A 77 -3.01 -3.65 -7.66
N ALA A 78 -2.44 -3.45 -6.47
CA ALA A 78 -1.01 -3.58 -6.23
C ALA A 78 -0.53 -5.01 -6.48
N LEU A 79 -1.20 -6.01 -5.88
CA LEU A 79 -0.85 -7.43 -6.06
C LEU A 79 -0.81 -7.82 -7.54
N GLN A 80 -1.81 -7.39 -8.32
CA GLN A 80 -1.86 -7.63 -9.76
C GLN A 80 -0.73 -6.93 -10.52
N LEU A 81 -0.47 -5.66 -10.21
CA LEU A 81 0.50 -4.84 -10.94
C LEU A 81 1.94 -5.30 -10.69
N TRP A 82 2.25 -5.73 -9.46
CA TRP A 82 3.56 -6.29 -9.11
C TRP A 82 3.68 -7.80 -9.35
N GLU A 83 2.61 -8.47 -9.78
CA GLU A 83 2.59 -9.92 -10.01
C GLU A 83 3.06 -10.71 -8.78
N MET A 84 2.48 -10.38 -7.63
CA MET A 84 2.78 -11.02 -6.35
C MET A 84 1.48 -11.42 -5.66
N ASP A 85 1.51 -12.53 -4.94
CA ASP A 85 0.48 -12.78 -3.92
C ASP A 85 0.76 -11.96 -2.65
N TRP A 86 -0.18 -12.00 -1.70
CA TRP A 86 -0.06 -11.28 -0.44
C TRP A 86 1.20 -11.69 0.34
N GLN A 87 1.47 -13.00 0.45
CA GLN A 87 2.57 -13.52 1.25
C GLN A 87 3.93 -13.08 0.70
N GLN A 88 4.10 -13.09 -0.62
CA GLN A 88 5.29 -12.62 -1.30
C GLN A 88 5.45 -11.11 -1.15
N LEU A 89 4.36 -10.35 -1.37
CA LEU A 89 4.40 -8.89 -1.22
C LEU A 89 4.83 -8.50 0.20
N THR A 90 4.23 -9.09 1.24
CA THR A 90 4.51 -8.72 2.64
C THR A 90 5.86 -9.21 3.18
N GLN A 91 6.67 -9.85 2.34
CA GLN A 91 8.06 -10.21 2.62
C GLN A 91 9.05 -9.42 1.76
N THR A 92 8.56 -8.57 0.85
CA THR A 92 9.39 -7.84 -0.10
C THR A 92 9.81 -6.50 0.49
N PRO A 93 11.13 -6.21 0.59
CA PRO A 93 11.62 -4.87 0.88
C PRO A 93 11.09 -3.86 -0.15
N SER A 94 10.55 -2.74 0.32
CA SER A 94 9.92 -1.71 -0.52
C SER A 94 10.84 -1.23 -1.66
N ARG A 95 12.15 -1.17 -1.43
CA ARG A 95 13.14 -0.78 -2.46
C ARG A 95 13.22 -1.74 -3.66
N LEU A 96 12.76 -2.98 -3.54
CA LEU A 96 12.80 -3.97 -4.64
C LEU A 96 11.62 -3.85 -5.61
N THR A 97 10.61 -3.07 -5.28
CA THR A 97 9.41 -2.87 -6.13
C THR A 97 9.53 -1.62 -7.01
N ALA A 98 10.66 -0.92 -6.91
CA ALA A 98 10.92 0.40 -7.44
C ALA A 98 12.28 0.48 -8.12
N GLU A 99 12.37 1.22 -9.23
CA GLU A 99 13.68 1.62 -9.72
C GLU A 99 14.28 2.73 -8.84
N PRO A 100 15.62 2.84 -8.79
CA PRO A 100 16.26 3.97 -8.16
C PRO A 100 15.75 5.28 -8.75
N ILE A 101 15.15 6.13 -7.90
CA ILE A 101 14.83 7.50 -8.27
C ILE A 101 16.08 8.37 -8.15
N SER A 102 16.11 9.48 -8.89
CA SER A 102 17.21 10.45 -8.76
C SER A 102 17.31 10.97 -7.31
N GLN A 103 18.52 11.29 -6.87
CA GLN A 103 18.75 11.84 -5.52
C GLN A 103 17.99 13.15 -5.31
N GLU A 104 17.85 13.96 -6.36
CA GLU A 104 17.10 15.22 -6.34
C GLU A 104 15.61 14.98 -6.11
N THR A 105 15.01 14.04 -6.85
CA THR A 105 13.61 13.63 -6.65
C THR A 105 13.40 13.11 -5.23
N ARG A 106 14.32 12.26 -4.73
CA ARG A 106 14.24 11.73 -3.36
C ARG A 106 14.30 12.85 -2.31
N ASN A 107 15.22 13.79 -2.46
CA ASN A 107 15.38 14.90 -1.53
C ASN A 107 14.12 15.79 -1.50
N HIS A 108 13.53 16.07 -2.66
CA HIS A 108 12.30 16.85 -2.75
C HIS A 108 11.13 16.13 -2.05
N LEU A 109 10.97 14.83 -2.30
CA LEU A 109 9.96 14.00 -1.63
C LEU A 109 10.12 14.00 -0.12
N LEU A 110 11.35 13.76 0.37
CA LEU A 110 11.65 13.70 1.80
C LEU A 110 11.44 15.05 2.49
N ALA A 111 11.82 16.16 1.86
CA ALA A 111 11.63 17.50 2.42
C ALA A 111 10.14 17.88 2.55
N GLN A 112 9.32 17.50 1.57
CA GLN A 112 7.87 17.77 1.62
C GLN A 112 7.17 16.90 2.66
N VAL A 113 7.49 15.60 2.73
CA VAL A 113 6.93 14.72 3.76
C VAL A 113 7.34 15.18 5.16
N GLN A 114 8.60 15.59 5.38
CA GLN A 114 9.03 16.09 6.69
C GLN A 114 8.31 17.37 7.14
N THR A 115 7.85 18.21 6.20
CA THR A 115 7.22 19.50 6.53
C THR A 115 5.70 19.44 6.58
N GLN A 116 5.07 18.55 5.79
CA GLN A 116 3.62 18.51 5.59
C GLN A 116 3.00 17.14 5.91
N GLY A 117 3.81 16.12 6.20
CA GLY A 117 3.38 14.74 6.45
C GLY A 117 2.92 13.96 5.20
N TYR A 118 2.84 14.62 4.04
CA TYR A 118 2.60 13.99 2.75
C TYR A 118 3.30 14.72 1.61
N VAL A 119 3.36 14.06 0.46
CA VAL A 119 3.81 14.60 -0.82
C VAL A 119 2.91 14.08 -1.93
N SER A 120 2.68 14.88 -2.97
CA SER A 120 1.84 14.53 -4.11
C SER A 120 2.45 14.97 -5.42
N GLY A 121 2.09 14.28 -6.50
CA GLY A 121 2.43 14.70 -7.87
C GLY A 121 3.78 14.21 -8.36
N TYR A 122 4.36 13.19 -7.72
CA TYR A 122 5.59 12.59 -8.22
C TYR A 122 5.31 11.44 -9.20
N GLU A 123 6.30 11.20 -10.06
CA GLU A 123 6.30 10.10 -11.01
C GLU A 123 7.52 9.21 -10.77
N GLY A 124 7.45 7.96 -11.21
CA GLY A 124 8.56 7.02 -11.07
C GLY A 124 8.39 5.77 -11.92
N ILE A 125 9.45 4.99 -12.02
CA ILE A 125 9.41 3.67 -12.65
C ILE A 125 9.39 2.61 -11.56
N ARG A 126 8.48 1.66 -11.72
CA ARG A 126 8.35 0.46 -10.88
C ARG A 126 8.62 -0.77 -11.71
N ILE A 127 8.97 -1.86 -11.03
CA ILE A 127 9.27 -3.14 -11.64
C ILE A 127 8.49 -4.24 -10.92
N SER A 128 7.83 -5.11 -11.69
CA SER A 128 7.10 -6.27 -11.16
C SER A 128 8.06 -7.41 -10.79
N SER A 129 7.55 -8.44 -10.11
CA SER A 129 8.30 -9.65 -9.77
C SER A 129 8.84 -10.39 -11.00
N THR A 130 8.19 -10.24 -12.16
CA THR A 130 8.57 -10.86 -13.43
C THR A 130 9.47 -9.95 -14.29
N GLY A 131 9.81 -8.76 -13.79
CA GLY A 131 10.69 -7.81 -14.46
C GLY A 131 9.98 -6.86 -15.42
N ARG A 132 8.64 -6.86 -15.49
CA ARG A 132 7.90 -5.88 -16.30
C ARG A 132 8.00 -4.51 -15.64
N ARG A 133 8.30 -3.51 -16.46
CA ARG A 133 8.49 -2.14 -16.00
C ARG A 133 7.23 -1.33 -16.30
N PHE A 134 6.89 -0.42 -15.40
CA PHE A 134 5.78 0.50 -15.61
C PHE A 134 6.07 1.85 -14.98
N ARG A 135 5.68 2.92 -15.67
CA ARG A 135 5.74 4.29 -15.15
C ARG A 135 4.46 4.56 -14.38
N ILE A 136 4.59 5.10 -13.17
CA ILE A 136 3.49 5.56 -12.32
C ILE A 136 3.45 7.08 -12.30
N SER A 137 2.25 7.66 -12.23
CA SER A 137 2.06 9.12 -12.23
C SER A 137 1.11 9.57 -11.12
N ASN A 138 1.17 10.86 -10.76
CA ASN A 138 0.34 11.49 -9.72
C ASN A 138 0.37 10.78 -8.36
N VAL A 139 1.52 10.24 -7.99
CA VAL A 139 1.62 9.44 -6.78
C VAL A 139 1.53 10.34 -5.56
N VAL A 140 0.77 9.89 -4.55
CA VAL A 140 0.71 10.51 -3.23
C VAL A 140 1.38 9.58 -2.24
N VAL A 141 2.28 10.12 -1.42
CA VAL A 141 2.93 9.40 -0.31
C VAL A 141 2.66 10.15 0.98
N TRP A 142 2.32 9.43 2.05
CA TRP A 142 2.04 10.02 3.36
C TRP A 142 2.53 9.13 4.49
N ASP A 143 2.86 9.76 5.62
CA ASP A 143 3.21 9.03 6.83
C ASP A 143 1.96 8.41 7.46
N VAL A 144 2.07 7.13 7.85
CA VAL A 144 0.99 6.40 8.52
C VAL A 144 1.12 6.62 10.02
N LEU A 145 0.01 7.03 10.63
CA LEU A 145 -0.12 7.31 12.05
C LEU A 145 -0.88 6.17 12.73
N ASP A 146 -0.45 5.83 13.95
CA ASP A 146 -1.16 4.89 14.82
C ASP A 146 -2.31 5.57 15.58
N GLU A 147 -2.88 4.86 16.56
CA GLU A 147 -4.00 5.37 17.36
C GLU A 147 -3.64 6.60 18.20
N ASN A 148 -2.37 6.73 18.60
CA ASN A 148 -1.83 7.84 19.40
C ASN A 148 -1.39 9.04 18.53
N ASN A 149 -1.52 8.93 17.20
CA ASN A 149 -0.97 9.84 16.19
C ASN A 149 0.57 9.81 16.09
N ASP A 150 1.21 8.74 16.55
CA ASP A 150 2.63 8.53 16.34
C ASP A 150 2.88 7.88 14.98
N ARG A 151 3.96 8.27 14.32
CA ARG A 151 4.32 7.71 13.01
C ARG A 151 4.72 6.24 13.16
N CYS A 152 3.99 5.36 12.47
CA CYS A 152 4.22 3.91 12.46
C CYS A 152 4.54 3.34 11.06
N GLY A 153 4.63 4.18 10.03
CA GLY A 153 5.00 3.72 8.69
C GLY A 153 4.84 4.79 7.61
N GLN A 154 4.81 4.36 6.36
CA GLN A 154 4.54 5.21 5.20
C GLN A 154 3.73 4.44 4.16
N ALA A 155 2.84 5.15 3.47
CA ALA A 155 1.98 4.59 2.44
C ALA A 155 2.09 5.39 1.14
N ALA A 156 1.73 4.74 0.03
CA ALA A 156 1.72 5.32 -1.30
C ALA A 156 0.47 4.90 -2.07
N THR A 157 -0.11 5.83 -2.83
CA THR A 157 -1.25 5.56 -3.72
C THR A 157 -1.12 6.27 -5.06
N PHE A 158 -1.61 5.62 -6.12
CA PHE A 158 -1.72 6.18 -7.47
C PHE A 158 -2.78 5.41 -8.28
N ASP A 159 -3.34 6.06 -9.29
CA ASP A 159 -4.38 5.52 -10.16
C ASP A 159 -3.98 5.49 -11.64
N ARG A 160 -2.76 5.97 -11.97
CA ARG A 160 -2.25 6.05 -13.34
C ARG A 160 -0.92 5.32 -13.48
N TRP A 161 -0.88 4.38 -14.41
CA TRP A 161 0.35 3.70 -14.81
C TRP A 161 0.33 3.30 -16.29
N GLU A 162 1.52 3.14 -16.85
CA GLU A 162 1.73 2.68 -18.23
C GLU A 162 2.92 1.70 -18.26
N PHE A 163 2.72 0.52 -18.87
CA PHE A 163 3.80 -0.44 -19.09
C PHE A 163 4.75 0.07 -20.17
N ILE A 164 6.06 -0.14 -19.97
CA ILE A 164 7.13 0.34 -20.85
C ILE A 164 8.01 -0.79 -21.39
#